data_AF-A0A7C2W7H9-F1
#
_entry.id   AF-A0A7C2W7H9-F1
#
_cell.length_a   1.000
_cell.length_b   1.000
_cell.length_c   1.000
_cell.angle_alpha   90.00
_cell.angle_beta   90.00
_cell.angle_gamma   90.00
#
_symmetry.space_group_name_H-M   'P 1'
#
loop_
_entity.id
_entity.type
_entity.pdbx_description
1 polymer ?
#
loop_
_entity_poly.entity_id
_entity_poly.type
_entity_poly.pdbx_seq_one_letter_code
_entity_poly.pdbx_strand_id
1 'polypeptide(L)'
;MASSNLYWCMKCNVPLLSKRCDLCNDRKVIKEVKVTPPSNVKPMFAEERNRLWRTVNEQYGEGIAPLIAPDDKISLLNKVPHIDAAYEVIVDGHVLGLWEYDVRGGAFCFIPYMEGARRM
;
A
#
# COMPACT_ATOMS: atom_id res chain seq x y z
N MET A 1 14.29 17.05 -7.79
CA MET A 1 13.24 16.81 -6.77
C MET A 1 13.65 15.60 -5.98
N ALA A 2 13.79 15.71 -4.66
CA ALA A 2 14.23 14.59 -3.82
C ALA A 2 13.08 13.57 -3.70
N SER A 3 13.17 12.44 -4.40
CA SER A 3 12.30 11.29 -4.16
C SER A 3 12.68 10.67 -2.82
N SER A 4 11.77 10.66 -1.85
CA SER A 4 11.99 9.90 -0.62
C SER A 4 11.94 8.41 -0.97
N ASN A 5 13.08 7.73 -0.82
CA ASN A 5 13.19 6.32 -1.17
C ASN A 5 12.55 5.46 -0.07
N LEU A 6 11.55 4.65 -0.44
CA LEU A 6 10.95 3.65 0.43
C LEU A 6 11.65 2.31 0.25
N TYR A 7 12.09 1.73 1.35
CA TYR A 7 12.63 0.36 1.39
C TYR A 7 11.78 -0.52 2.29
N TRP A 8 11.96 -1.83 2.16
CA TRP A 8 11.26 -2.82 2.97
C TRP A 8 12.20 -3.95 3.37
N CYS A 9 12.24 -4.31 4.65
CA CYS A 9 12.92 -5.52 5.09
C CYS A 9 12.01 -6.72 4.86
N MET A 10 12.36 -7.60 3.92
CA MET A 10 11.54 -8.79 3.61
C MET A 10 11.58 -9.84 4.71
N LYS A 11 12.55 -9.77 5.63
CA LYS A 11 12.67 -10.71 6.77
C LYS A 11 11.84 -10.26 7.98
N CYS A 12 12.02 -9.01 8.43
CA CYS A 12 11.27 -8.46 9.57
C CYS A 12 9.89 -7.93 9.19
N ASN A 13 9.61 -7.83 7.89
CA ASN A 13 8.38 -7.28 7.32
C ASN A 13 8.04 -5.85 7.79
N VAL A 14 9.04 -4.98 7.80
CA VAL A 14 8.89 -3.57 8.20
C VAL A 14 9.38 -2.62 7.10
N PRO A 15 8.74 -1.45 6.94
CA PRO A 15 9.23 -0.40 6.06
C PRO A 15 10.48 0.27 6.63
N LEU A 16 11.34 0.77 5.75
CA LEU A 16 12.63 1.36 6.08
C LEU A 16 12.85 2.65 5.27
N LEU A 17 13.49 3.63 5.91
CA LEU A 17 13.93 4.88 5.26
C LEU A 17 15.33 4.77 4.63
N SER A 18 16.03 3.65 4.87
CA SER A 18 17.37 3.40 4.34
C SER A 18 17.56 1.93 3.96
N LYS A 19 18.64 1.63 3.23
CA LYS A 19 19.05 0.25 2.89
C LYS A 19 19.69 -0.49 4.09
N ARG A 20 19.14 -0.31 5.29
CA ARG A 20 19.57 -0.95 6.53
C ARG A 20 18.35 -1.23 7.41
N CYS A 21 18.27 -2.45 7.94
CA CYS A 21 17.29 -2.84 8.96
C CYS A 21 18.01 -3.05 10.29
N ASP A 22 17.70 -2.24 11.30
CA ASP A 22 18.35 -2.36 12.62
C ASP A 22 17.81 -3.52 13.47
N LEU A 23 16.67 -4.11 13.08
CA LEU A 23 16.11 -5.29 13.75
C LEU A 23 16.89 -6.57 13.44
N CYS A 24 17.25 -6.81 12.17
CA CYS A 24 17.95 -8.03 11.76
C CYS A 24 19.36 -7.84 11.23
N ASN A 25 19.78 -6.59 10.97
CA ASN A 25 21.09 -6.22 10.40
C ASN A 25 21.47 -6.87 9.06
N ASP A 26 20.53 -7.55 8.40
CA ASP A 26 20.74 -8.21 7.12
C ASP A 26 20.36 -7.26 5.97
N ARG A 27 21.36 -6.83 5.20
CA ARG A 27 21.16 -5.93 4.05
C ARG A 27 20.69 -6.67 2.80
N LYS A 28 20.87 -7.99 2.70
CA LYS A 28 20.53 -8.78 1.51
C LYS A 28 19.03 -9.00 1.35
N VAL A 29 18.28 -8.86 2.45
CA VAL A 29 16.82 -9.01 2.49
C VAL A 29 16.08 -7.69 2.32
N ILE A 30 16.78 -6.60 2.00
CA ILE A 30 16.16 -5.28 1.84
C ILE A 30 15.79 -5.05 0.38
N LYS A 31 14.50 -4.78 0.16
CA LYS A 31 13.91 -4.49 -1.14
C LYS A 31 13.60 -3.01 -1.25
N GLU A 32 13.88 -2.41 -2.40
CA GLU A 32 13.37 -1.08 -2.75
C GLU A 32 11.92 -1.18 -3.23
N VAL A 33 11.04 -0.38 -2.65
CA VAL A 33 9.63 -0.33 -3.04
C VAL A 33 9.46 0.85 -3.99
N LYS A 34 9.30 0.55 -5.27
CA LYS A 34 9.01 1.57 -6.29
C LYS A 34 7.59 2.07 -6.11
N VAL A 35 7.46 3.33 -5.71
CA VAL A 35 6.19 4.03 -5.53
C VAL A 35 6.11 5.20 -6.50
N THR A 36 4.90 5.59 -6.86
CA THR A 36 4.69 6.72 -7.76
C THR A 36 5.13 8.04 -7.07
N PRO A 37 5.89 8.93 -7.73
CA PRO A 37 6.25 10.25 -7.19
C PRO A 37 4.99 11.07 -6.80
N PRO A 38 5.04 11.91 -5.75
CA PRO A 38 6.24 12.43 -5.04
C PRO A 38 6.74 11.55 -3.89
N SER A 39 6.27 10.30 -3.78
CA SER A 39 6.66 9.36 -2.71
C SER A 39 6.31 9.89 -1.32
N ASN A 40 5.11 10.47 -1.18
CA ASN A 40 4.54 10.93 0.08
C ASN A 40 3.84 9.74 0.79
N VAL A 41 4.68 8.87 1.36
CA VAL A 41 4.25 7.64 2.02
C VAL A 41 3.92 7.89 3.48
N LYS A 42 2.78 7.37 3.94
CA LYS A 42 2.34 7.41 5.33
C LYS A 42 1.76 6.06 5.80
N PRO A 43 1.70 5.79 7.11
CA PRO A 43 0.93 4.67 7.64
C PRO A 43 -0.55 4.77 7.23
N MET A 44 -1.16 3.61 6.99
CA MET A 44 -2.61 3.49 6.88
C MET A 44 -3.21 3.43 8.27
N PHE A 45 -4.11 4.36 8.59
CA PHE A 45 -4.84 4.37 9.85
C PHE A 45 -6.11 3.52 9.80
N ALA A 46 -6.68 3.24 10.97
CA ALA A 46 -7.81 2.33 11.11
C ALA A 46 -9.04 2.74 10.27
N GLU A 47 -9.38 4.04 10.24
CA GLU A 47 -10.52 4.52 9.45
C GLU A 47 -10.27 4.34 7.94
N GLU A 48 -9.04 4.58 7.48
CA GLU A 48 -8.66 4.41 6.08
C GLU A 48 -8.70 2.93 5.68
N ARG A 49 -8.21 2.04 6.55
CA ARG A 49 -8.31 0.59 6.38
C ARG A 49 -9.77 0.16 6.27
N ASN A 50 -10.64 0.62 7.16
CA ASN A 50 -12.06 0.27 7.14
C ASN A 50 -12.75 0.74 5.85
N ARG A 51 -12.42 1.93 5.35
CA ARG A 51 -12.95 2.44 4.08
C ARG A 51 -12.43 1.62 2.90
N LEU A 52 -11.13 1.35 2.84
CA LEU A 52 -10.54 0.48 1.83
C LEU A 52 -11.17 -0.92 1.86
N TRP A 53 -11.39 -1.48 3.05
CA TRP A 53 -11.99 -2.81 3.20
C TRP A 53 -13.41 -2.85 2.65
N ARG A 54 -14.22 -1.83 2.95
CA ARG A 54 -15.54 -1.69 2.36
C ARG A 54 -15.45 -1.62 0.84
N THR A 55 -14.61 -0.75 0.29
CA THR A 55 -14.40 -0.62 -1.16
C THR A 55 -14.03 -1.96 -1.80
N VAL A 56 -13.05 -2.67 -1.25
CA VAL A 56 -12.57 -3.95 -1.80
C VAL A 56 -13.65 -5.03 -1.71
N ASN A 57 -14.34 -5.16 -0.57
CA ASN A 57 -15.39 -6.17 -0.41
C ASN A 57 -16.59 -5.88 -1.33
N GLU A 58 -16.98 -4.62 -1.50
CA GLU A 58 -18.05 -4.22 -2.42
C GLU A 58 -17.71 -4.55 -3.88
N GLN A 59 -16.44 -4.41 -4.29
CA GLN A 59 -16.02 -4.67 -5.67
C GLN A 59 -15.70 -6.15 -5.96
N TYR A 60 -15.11 -6.86 -5.00
CA TYR A 60 -14.50 -8.17 -5.24
C TYR A 60 -15.09 -9.31 -4.37
N GLY A 61 -16.00 -8.98 -3.45
CA GLY A 61 -16.69 -9.94 -2.59
C GLY A 61 -16.23 -9.88 -1.13
N GLU A 62 -17.12 -10.33 -0.23
CA GLU A 62 -16.86 -10.32 1.21
C GLU A 62 -15.66 -11.21 1.60
N GLY A 63 -14.85 -10.71 2.53
CA GLY A 63 -13.67 -11.42 3.03
C GLY A 63 -12.40 -11.26 2.18
N ILE A 64 -12.47 -10.55 1.05
CA ILE A 64 -11.29 -10.28 0.19
C ILE A 64 -10.42 -9.15 0.77
N ALA A 65 -11.03 -8.15 1.40
CA ALA A 65 -10.32 -6.99 1.93
C ALA A 65 -9.15 -7.29 2.90
N PRO A 66 -9.27 -8.23 3.86
CA PRO A 66 -8.14 -8.61 4.71
C PRO A 66 -6.94 -9.19 3.94
N LEU A 67 -7.14 -9.75 2.73
CA LEU A 67 -6.03 -10.24 1.89
C LEU A 67 -5.21 -9.09 1.29
N ILE A 68 -5.87 -7.95 1.03
CA ILE A 68 -5.24 -6.73 0.55
C ILE A 68 -4.58 -5.96 1.69
N ALA A 69 -5.29 -5.71 2.79
CA ALA A 69 -4.77 -4.93 3.91
C ALA A 69 -5.01 -5.64 5.25
N PRO A 70 -4.21 -6.66 5.61
CA PRO A 70 -4.33 -7.41 6.87
C PRO A 70 -4.12 -6.49 8.08
N ASP A 71 -4.93 -6.65 9.12
CA ASP A 71 -4.90 -5.85 10.35
C ASP A 71 -3.73 -6.18 11.28
N ASP A 72 -3.15 -7.37 11.13
CA ASP A 72 -1.93 -7.83 11.82
C ASP A 72 -0.62 -7.40 11.14
N LYS A 73 -0.71 -6.63 10.04
CA LYS A 73 0.45 -6.16 9.28
C LYS A 73 0.52 -4.65 9.12
N ILE A 74 1.74 -4.17 8.92
CA ILE A 74 1.99 -2.77 8.53
C ILE A 74 1.52 -2.57 7.09
N SER A 75 0.56 -1.65 6.92
CA SER A 75 0.09 -1.18 5.63
C SER A 75 0.41 0.31 5.49
N LEU A 76 0.91 0.71 4.34
CA LEU A 76 1.20 2.11 4.01
C LEU A 76 0.31 2.58 2.85
N LEU A 77 0.13 3.89 2.78
CA LEU A 77 -0.49 4.59 1.67
C LEU A 77 0.52 5.57 1.08
N ASN A 78 0.69 5.56 -0.23
CA ASN A 78 1.42 6.60 -0.94
C ASN A 78 0.44 7.49 -1.69
N LYS A 79 0.39 8.79 -1.38
CA LYS A 79 -0.46 9.75 -2.10
C LYS A 79 0.09 9.94 -3.51
N VAL A 80 -0.75 9.68 -4.52
CA VAL A 80 -0.38 9.85 -5.93
C VAL A 80 -1.11 11.03 -6.57
N PRO A 81 -0.52 11.66 -7.61
CA PRO A 81 -1.22 12.66 -8.41
C PRO A 81 -2.44 12.02 -9.09
N HIS A 82 -3.61 12.63 -8.88
CA HIS A 82 -4.86 12.21 -9.50
C HIS A 82 -5.84 13.39 -9.54
N ILE A 83 -6.97 13.24 -10.24
CA ILE A 83 -8.01 14.29 -10.30
C ILE A 83 -8.59 14.61 -8.91
N ASP A 84 -8.63 13.61 -8.02
CA ASP A 84 -9.11 13.70 -6.64
C ASP A 84 -8.23 12.84 -5.69
N ALA A 85 -8.80 12.26 -4.64
CA ALA A 85 -8.15 11.36 -3.71
C ALA A 85 -7.70 10.08 -4.42
N ALA A 86 -6.42 9.73 -4.29
CA ALA A 86 -5.86 8.52 -4.84
C ALA A 86 -4.61 8.12 -4.07
N TYR A 87 -4.50 6.84 -3.76
CA TYR A 87 -3.43 6.29 -2.96
C TYR A 87 -2.99 4.94 -3.51
N GLU A 88 -1.69 4.72 -3.62
CA GLU A 88 -1.15 3.38 -3.76
C GLU A 88 -1.18 2.69 -2.39
N VAL A 89 -1.77 1.50 -2.34
CA VAL A 89 -1.79 0.65 -1.14
C VAL A 89 -0.54 -0.23 -1.12
N ILE A 90 0.23 -0.19 -0.03
CA ILE A 90 1.51 -0.89 0.07
C ILE A 90 1.51 -1.82 1.29
N VAL A 91 1.77 -3.10 1.06
CA VAL A 91 1.88 -4.13 2.12
C VAL A 91 2.96 -5.14 1.74
N ASP A 92 3.69 -5.65 2.74
CA ASP A 92 4.79 -6.61 2.56
C ASP A 92 5.83 -6.18 1.50
N GLY A 93 6.09 -4.88 1.37
CA GLY A 93 7.06 -4.35 0.38
C GLY A 93 6.59 -4.43 -1.07
N HIS A 94 5.27 -4.48 -1.30
CA HIS A 94 4.65 -4.48 -2.62
C HIS A 94 3.55 -3.43 -2.71
N VAL A 95 3.47 -2.74 -3.85
CA VAL A 95 2.31 -1.93 -4.21
C VAL A 95 1.22 -2.88 -4.69
N LEU A 96 0.10 -2.94 -3.97
CA LEU A 96 -0.98 -3.88 -4.24
C LEU A 96 -2.00 -3.32 -5.22
N GLY A 97 -2.16 -2.01 -5.30
CA GLY A 97 -3.10 -1.39 -6.21
C GLY A 97 -3.31 0.08 -5.92
N LEU A 98 -4.15 0.69 -6.74
CA LEU A 98 -4.58 2.07 -6.63
C LEU A 98 -5.96 2.13 -5.95
N TRP A 99 -6.05 2.84 -4.84
CA TRP A 99 -7.29 3.18 -4.17
C TRP A 99 -7.63 4.64 -4.45
N GLU A 100 -8.60 4.89 -5.32
CA GLU A 100 -8.96 6.22 -5.80
C GLU A 100 -10.43 6.54 -5.59
N TYR A 101 -10.75 7.83 -5.53
CA TYR A 101 -12.12 8.31 -5.59
C TYR A 101 -12.51 8.53 -7.05
N ASP A 102 -13.43 7.71 -7.55
CA ASP A 102 -14.02 7.91 -8.88
C ASP A 102 -15.06 9.04 -8.80
N VAL A 103 -14.69 10.20 -9.33
CA VAL A 103 -15.53 11.40 -9.37
C VAL A 103 -16.83 11.17 -10.16
N ARG A 104 -16.82 10.28 -11.17
CA ARG A 104 -18.02 10.00 -11.98
C ARG A 104 -18.98 9.09 -11.24
N GLY A 105 -18.46 8.06 -10.58
CA GLY A 105 -19.23 7.13 -9.76
C GLY A 105 -19.64 7.69 -8.39
N GLY A 106 -18.94 8.72 -7.90
CA GLY A 106 -19.17 9.29 -6.58
C GLY A 106 -18.77 8.36 -5.44
N ALA A 107 -17.80 7.47 -5.67
CA ALA A 107 -17.40 6.43 -4.74
C ALA A 107 -15.91 6.13 -4.82
N PHE A 108 -15.37 5.50 -3.76
CA PHE A 108 -14.02 4.95 -3.82
C PHE A 108 -14.00 3.64 -4.60
N CYS A 109 -12.96 3.46 -5.39
CA CYS A 109 -12.66 2.26 -6.17
C CYS A 109 -11.23 1.80 -5.87
N PHE A 110 -11.04 0.49 -5.78
CA PHE A 110 -9.74 -0.16 -5.73
C PHE A 110 -9.47 -0.82 -7.08
N ILE A 111 -8.29 -0.54 -7.64
CA ILE A 111 -7.80 -1.12 -8.90
C ILE A 111 -6.55 -1.92 -8.55
N PRO A 112 -6.61 -3.26 -8.54
CA PRO A 112 -5.49 -4.07 -8.16
C PRO A 112 -4.38 -4.02 -9.20
N TYR A 113 -3.15 -3.92 -8.73
CA TYR A 113 -1.96 -4.23 -9.52
C TYR A 113 -1.66 -5.73 -9.43
N MET A 114 -0.67 -6.20 -10.18
CA MET A 114 -0.35 -7.63 -10.30
C MET A 114 -0.24 -8.35 -8.95
N GLU A 115 0.45 -7.74 -7.97
CA GLU A 115 0.61 -8.38 -6.66
C GLU A 115 -0.68 -8.36 -5.82
N GLY A 116 -1.49 -7.30 -5.92
CA GLY A 116 -2.80 -7.26 -5.25
C GLY A 116 -3.77 -8.26 -5.87
N ALA A 117 -3.82 -8.34 -7.20
CA ALA A 117 -4.63 -9.31 -7.92
C ALA A 117 -4.26 -10.75 -7.58
N ARG A 118 -2.97 -11.04 -7.35
CA ARG A 118 -2.51 -12.39 -6.94
C ARG A 118 -2.98 -12.80 -5.53
N ARG A 119 -3.29 -11.83 -4.67
CA ARG A 119 -3.71 -12.08 -3.28
C ARG A 119 -5.20 -12.34 -3.14
N MET A 120 -5.99 -12.02 -4.16
CA MET A 120 -7.45 -12.18 -4.19
C MET A 120 -7.81 -13.44 -4.97
#